data_AF-E8V263-F1
#
_entry.id   AF-E8V263-F1
#
_cell.length_a   1.000
_cell.length_b   1.000
_cell.length_c   1.000
_cell.angle_alpha   90.00
_cell.angle_beta   90.00
_cell.angle_gamma   90.00
#
_symmetry.space_group_name_H-M   'P 1'
#
loop_
_entity.id
_entity.type
_entity.pdbx_description
1 polymer ?
#
loop_
_entity_poly.entity_id
_entity_poly.type
_entity_poly.pdbx_seq_one_letter_code
_entity_poly.pdbx_strand_id
1 'polypeptide(L)'
;MNPTRLLAFACITFLGSVSLHAQQEHPYAAVMAEAAAHAKQFHAVAPTLSPMDVSVVTLEDGKPGQIMVDVQEMHRMGIRVVPWTTNDSESMRRIIRTGVDGLITDRPDLLQRVLREERERATGDDRERLAKFDVSAHRGGRRLRPENTLPSFEGGLDQLSSSLETDSGVATDHVSTLWHDQFYNPESCRRADGAEYTMENRVYLSDISSVDAGKTFICDKLRFPLDQSNDLSLSPVSVAFAKKDGMINPYAATNVDQLFRFVDFYVQYYRTGEGRHLPEAKARAENAAHVRFNIETKIMPNLRPLGGMQFPSVVRGEKIPKELFAPNHTVGPEVFADTLAGTIARHHMEDRVEIQSFDFRTLQRVEEKFPNIPTFYLTQDAKLFYTDFLPENMRLKSN
;
A
#
# COMPACT_ATOMS: atom_id res chain seq x y z
N MET A 1 -30.78 79.49 -38.17
CA MET A 1 -31.62 79.33 -36.97
C MET A 1 -31.67 77.85 -36.62
N ASN A 2 -31.52 77.53 -35.32
CA ASN A 2 -31.61 76.23 -34.63
C ASN A 2 -32.74 75.27 -35.11
N PRO A 3 -32.80 73.97 -34.74
CA PRO A 3 -32.13 73.34 -33.58
C PRO A 3 -31.55 71.91 -33.75
N THR A 4 -30.71 71.60 -32.77
CA THR A 4 -30.26 70.32 -32.23
C THR A 4 -31.42 69.35 -31.88
N ARG A 5 -31.26 68.06 -32.21
CA ARG A 5 -31.94 66.93 -31.54
C ARG A 5 -30.88 65.94 -31.07
N LEU A 6 -30.80 65.75 -29.75
CA LEU A 6 -30.08 64.65 -29.10
C LEU A 6 -30.72 63.32 -29.48
N LEU A 7 -29.91 62.35 -29.91
CA LEU A 7 -30.23 60.93 -29.90
C LEU A 7 -29.34 60.27 -28.85
N ALA A 8 -29.96 59.85 -27.75
CA ALA A 8 -29.31 59.05 -26.72
C ALA A 8 -29.12 57.63 -27.25
N PHE A 9 -27.87 57.22 -27.48
CA PHE A 9 -27.52 55.81 -27.64
C PHE A 9 -27.40 55.18 -26.26
N ALA A 10 -28.36 54.33 -25.90
CA ALA A 10 -28.20 53.41 -24.78
C ALA A 10 -27.12 52.38 -25.16
N CYS A 11 -25.93 52.53 -24.59
CA CYS A 11 -24.87 51.54 -24.68
C CYS A 11 -25.24 50.39 -23.72
N ILE A 12 -25.86 49.33 -24.23
CA ILE A 12 -26.02 48.08 -23.48
C ILE A 12 -24.64 47.42 -23.46
N THR A 13 -23.89 47.66 -22.39
CA THR A 13 -22.72 46.84 -22.07
C THR A 13 -23.22 45.45 -21.69
N PHE A 14 -23.12 44.51 -22.64
CA PHE A 14 -23.19 43.09 -22.34
C PHE A 14 -21.93 42.73 -21.54
N LEU A 15 -22.00 42.87 -20.22
CA LEU A 15 -21.09 42.15 -19.32
C LEU A 15 -21.44 40.67 -19.47
N GLY A 16 -20.80 40.03 -20.45
CA GLY A 16 -20.77 38.58 -20.51
C GLY A 16 -20.10 38.07 -19.24
N SER A 17 -20.90 37.70 -18.25
CA SER A 17 -20.44 36.82 -17.19
C SER A 17 -20.00 35.53 -17.88
N VAL A 18 -18.69 35.38 -18.06
CA VAL A 18 -18.11 34.05 -18.22
C VAL A 18 -18.42 33.35 -16.91
N SER A 19 -19.54 32.63 -16.87
CA SER A 19 -19.76 31.61 -15.85
C SER A 19 -18.61 30.64 -16.00
N LEU A 20 -17.59 30.80 -15.14
CA LEU A 20 -16.73 29.70 -14.76
C LEU A 20 -17.68 28.59 -14.34
N HIS A 21 -17.94 27.66 -15.25
CA HIS A 21 -18.31 26.33 -14.84
C HIS A 21 -17.10 25.86 -14.07
N ALA A 22 -17.15 25.96 -12.74
CA ALA A 22 -16.22 25.26 -11.87
C ALA A 22 -16.31 23.81 -12.31
N GLN A 23 -15.31 23.38 -13.07
CA GLN A 23 -15.15 22.00 -13.48
C GLN A 23 -15.12 21.26 -12.15
N GLN A 24 -16.15 20.46 -11.88
CA GLN A 24 -16.29 19.76 -10.62
C GLN A 24 -14.99 18.99 -10.40
N GLU A 25 -14.18 19.42 -9.43
CA GLU A 25 -12.85 18.85 -9.21
C GLU A 25 -12.97 17.34 -9.07
N HIS A 26 -12.09 16.61 -9.75
CA HIS A 26 -12.13 15.16 -9.71
C HIS A 26 -11.97 14.70 -8.24
N PRO A 27 -12.80 13.78 -7.72
CA PRO A 27 -12.85 13.46 -6.29
C PRO A 27 -11.49 13.07 -5.69
N TYR A 28 -10.64 12.39 -6.46
CA TYR A 28 -9.27 12.05 -6.06
C TYR A 28 -8.38 13.29 -5.94
N ALA A 29 -8.45 14.22 -6.89
CA ALA A 29 -7.66 15.45 -6.86
C ALA A 29 -8.07 16.34 -5.67
N ALA A 30 -9.37 16.50 -5.42
CA ALA A 30 -9.86 17.26 -4.27
C ALA A 30 -9.34 16.69 -2.94
N VAL A 31 -9.48 15.38 -2.74
CA VAL A 31 -9.03 14.71 -1.50
C VAL A 31 -7.51 14.77 -1.35
N MET A 32 -6.76 14.59 -2.43
CA MET A 32 -5.30 14.63 -2.38
C MET A 32 -4.75 16.05 -2.25
N ALA A 33 -5.49 17.08 -2.70
CA ALA A 33 -5.15 18.48 -2.41
C ALA A 33 -5.25 18.77 -0.90
N GLU A 34 -6.30 18.27 -0.24
CA GLU A 34 -6.45 18.37 1.22
C GLU A 34 -5.36 17.58 1.96
N ALA A 35 -5.01 16.37 1.49
CA ALA A 35 -3.89 15.61 2.03
C ALA A 35 -2.57 16.39 1.94
N ALA A 36 -2.26 16.95 0.77
CA ALA A 36 -1.05 17.72 0.55
C ALA A 36 -1.01 19.02 1.37
N ALA A 37 -2.16 19.68 1.54
CA ALA A 37 -2.29 20.86 2.39
C ALA A 37 -2.03 20.53 3.86
N HIS A 38 -2.58 19.41 4.35
CA HIS A 38 -2.35 18.91 5.70
C HIS A 38 -0.87 18.57 5.93
N ALA A 39 -0.26 17.76 5.06
CA ALA A 39 1.17 17.43 5.14
C ALA A 39 2.04 18.69 5.17
N LYS A 40 1.74 19.68 4.31
CA LYS A 40 2.45 20.97 4.27
C LYS A 40 2.31 21.77 5.57
N GLN A 41 1.13 21.76 6.20
CA GLN A 41 0.90 22.44 7.48
C GLN A 41 1.83 21.90 8.59
N PHE A 42 2.13 20.60 8.56
CA PHE A 42 2.97 19.93 9.55
C PHE A 42 4.43 19.74 9.09
N HIS A 43 4.82 20.33 7.96
CA HIS A 43 6.15 20.15 7.35
C HIS A 43 6.50 18.67 7.07
N ALA A 44 5.47 17.85 6.82
CA ALA A 44 5.63 16.46 6.48
C ALA A 44 6.02 16.28 5.00
N VAL A 45 6.56 15.09 4.69
CA VAL A 45 6.83 14.67 3.31
C VAL A 45 5.53 14.71 2.49
N ALA A 46 5.62 15.14 1.24
CA ALA A 46 4.45 15.17 0.35
C ALA A 46 3.81 13.77 0.22
N PRO A 47 2.48 13.65 0.33
CA PRO A 47 1.82 12.35 0.33
C PRO A 47 1.88 11.70 -1.05
N THR A 48 1.81 10.37 -1.06
CA THR A 48 1.67 9.56 -2.27
C THR A 48 0.23 9.05 -2.38
N LEU A 49 -0.36 9.11 -3.58
CA LEU A 49 -1.64 8.47 -3.85
C LEU A 49 -1.38 7.00 -4.24
N SER A 50 -2.06 6.06 -3.58
CA SER A 50 -1.96 4.64 -3.89
C SER A 50 -3.33 4.05 -4.23
N PRO A 51 -3.76 4.15 -5.50
CA PRO A 51 -5.09 3.73 -5.91
C PRO A 51 -5.16 2.27 -6.34
N MET A 52 -6.35 1.68 -6.30
CA MET A 52 -6.59 0.41 -6.95
C MET A 52 -6.31 0.57 -8.46
N ASP A 53 -5.67 -0.42 -9.06
CA ASP A 53 -5.14 -0.36 -10.43
C ASP A 53 -6.19 0.00 -11.48
N VAL A 54 -7.42 -0.53 -11.32
CA VAL A 54 -8.56 -0.20 -12.19
C VAL A 54 -8.93 1.28 -12.18
N SER A 55 -8.59 2.02 -11.12
CA SER A 55 -8.84 3.47 -11.07
C SER A 55 -7.89 4.26 -11.97
N VAL A 56 -6.73 3.68 -12.31
CA VAL A 56 -5.73 4.26 -13.23
C VAL A 56 -5.99 3.82 -14.67
N VAL A 57 -6.33 2.55 -14.87
CA VAL A 57 -6.67 1.98 -16.19
C VAL A 57 -7.86 1.03 -16.06
N THR A 58 -8.98 1.36 -16.67
CA THR A 58 -10.12 0.44 -16.82
C THR A 58 -10.10 -0.23 -18.20
N LEU A 59 -10.41 -1.53 -18.24
CA LEU A 59 -10.80 -2.23 -19.46
C LEU A 59 -12.24 -2.74 -19.28
N GLU A 60 -13.19 -2.14 -19.98
CA GLU A 60 -14.49 -2.77 -20.24
C GLU A 60 -14.50 -3.21 -21.69
N ASP A 61 -14.52 -4.53 -21.93
CA ASP A 61 -14.67 -5.14 -23.27
C ASP A 61 -13.71 -4.59 -24.34
N GLY A 62 -12.44 -4.36 -23.98
CA GLY A 62 -11.44 -3.83 -24.90
C GLY A 62 -11.56 -2.34 -25.22
N LYS A 63 -12.38 -1.59 -24.48
CA LYS A 63 -12.46 -0.13 -24.52
C LYS A 63 -11.87 0.47 -23.22
N PRO A 64 -11.23 1.65 -23.28
CA PRO A 64 -10.88 2.39 -22.06
C PRO A 64 -12.18 2.67 -21.29
N GLY A 65 -12.30 2.17 -20.06
CA GLY A 65 -13.41 2.56 -19.19
C GLY A 65 -13.20 3.97 -18.62
N GLN A 66 -13.94 4.32 -17.58
CA GLN A 66 -13.74 5.60 -16.90
C GLN A 66 -12.40 5.60 -16.14
N ILE A 67 -11.42 6.39 -16.62
CA ILE A 67 -10.21 6.71 -15.85
C ILE A 67 -10.61 7.61 -14.69
N MET A 68 -10.27 7.21 -13.47
CA MET A 68 -10.60 7.95 -12.24
C MET A 68 -9.37 8.63 -11.62
N VAL A 69 -8.16 8.32 -12.07
CA VAL A 69 -6.94 8.99 -11.60
C VAL A 69 -6.18 9.50 -12.81
N ASP A 70 -6.12 10.82 -12.97
CA ASP A 70 -5.21 11.48 -13.91
C ASP A 70 -3.82 11.59 -13.25
N VAL A 71 -2.89 10.75 -13.69
CA VAL A 71 -1.51 10.72 -13.18
C VAL A 71 -0.80 12.05 -13.41
N GLN A 72 -1.06 12.73 -14.53
CA GLN A 72 -0.43 14.01 -14.85
C GLN A 72 -0.97 15.14 -13.97
N GLU A 73 -2.25 15.09 -13.61
CA GLU A 73 -2.82 16.00 -12.62
C GLU A 73 -2.16 15.80 -11.24
N MET A 74 -2.03 14.56 -10.77
CA MET A 74 -1.37 14.25 -9.50
C MET A 74 0.09 14.75 -9.50
N HIS A 75 0.83 14.51 -10.58
CA HIS A 75 2.21 15.00 -10.72
C HIS A 75 2.31 16.54 -10.72
N ARG A 76 1.36 17.26 -11.34
CA ARG A 76 1.31 18.74 -11.25
C ARG A 76 1.08 19.23 -9.81
N MET A 77 0.45 18.42 -8.97
CA MET A 77 0.27 18.69 -7.54
C MET A 77 1.49 18.25 -6.69
N GLY A 78 2.52 17.65 -7.30
CA GLY A 78 3.68 17.09 -6.61
C GLY A 78 3.41 15.75 -5.93
N ILE A 79 2.35 15.04 -6.34
CA ILE A 79 1.87 13.80 -5.73
C ILE A 79 2.25 12.62 -6.62
N ARG A 80 3.00 11.67 -6.05
CA ARG A 80 3.32 10.40 -6.72
C ARG A 80 2.09 9.50 -6.79
N VAL A 81 2.06 8.61 -7.78
CA VAL A 81 1.00 7.62 -7.96
C VAL A 81 1.60 6.22 -8.02
N VAL A 82 1.23 5.37 -7.05
CA VAL A 82 1.72 3.98 -6.93
C VAL A 82 0.54 3.02 -6.75
N PRO A 83 -0.04 2.50 -7.84
CA PRO A 83 -1.23 1.65 -7.77
C PRO A 83 -0.99 0.23 -7.24
N TRP A 84 -2.07 -0.42 -6.80
CA TRP A 84 -2.13 -1.80 -6.30
C TRP A 84 -3.41 -2.50 -6.79
N THR A 85 -3.53 -3.81 -6.95
CA THR A 85 -2.47 -4.80 -7.10
C THR A 85 -2.61 -5.43 -8.47
N THR A 86 -1.64 -5.18 -9.35
CA THR A 86 -1.66 -5.73 -10.71
C THR A 86 -0.74 -6.93 -10.83
N ASN A 87 -1.23 -8.03 -11.41
CA ASN A 87 -0.55 -9.33 -11.37
C ASN A 87 -0.34 -10.00 -12.75
N ASP A 88 -0.75 -9.35 -13.85
CA ASP A 88 -0.52 -9.82 -15.20
C ASP A 88 0.29 -8.82 -16.03
N SER A 89 1.05 -9.34 -16.99
CA SER A 89 2.02 -8.53 -17.73
C SER A 89 1.39 -7.52 -18.68
N GLU A 90 0.16 -7.76 -19.15
CA GLU A 90 -0.50 -6.86 -20.09
C GLU A 90 -0.99 -5.61 -19.35
N SER A 91 -1.70 -5.81 -18.23
CA SER A 91 -2.15 -4.74 -17.35
C SER A 91 -0.97 -3.96 -16.77
N MET A 92 0.11 -4.64 -16.35
CA MET A 92 1.35 -3.97 -15.90
C MET A 92 1.88 -2.99 -16.95
N ARG A 93 2.00 -3.41 -18.22
CA ARG A 93 2.49 -2.53 -19.29
C ARG A 93 1.56 -1.35 -19.52
N ARG A 94 0.24 -1.57 -19.50
CA ARG A 94 -0.75 -0.51 -19.68
C ARG A 94 -0.64 0.54 -18.58
N ILE A 95 -0.53 0.11 -17.32
CA ILE A 95 -0.39 0.98 -16.15
C ILE A 95 0.96 1.72 -16.16
N ILE A 96 2.07 1.04 -16.41
CA ILE A 96 3.40 1.67 -16.49
C ILE A 96 3.45 2.83 -17.51
N ARG A 97 2.71 2.68 -18.63
CA ARG A 97 2.62 3.66 -19.71
C ARG A 97 1.74 4.87 -19.40
N THR A 98 0.91 4.83 -18.34
CA THR A 98 0.18 6.03 -17.91
C THR A 98 1.08 7.03 -17.17
N GLY A 99 2.30 6.62 -16.82
CA GLY A 99 3.29 7.47 -16.18
C GLY A 99 3.41 7.27 -14.67
N VAL A 100 2.75 6.27 -14.07
CA VAL A 100 2.85 6.00 -12.63
C VAL A 100 4.31 5.83 -12.17
N ASP A 101 4.53 6.09 -10.88
CA ASP A 101 5.86 6.12 -10.25
C ASP A 101 6.30 4.74 -9.74
N GLY A 102 5.35 3.82 -9.59
CA GLY A 102 5.57 2.49 -9.05
C GLY A 102 4.39 1.56 -9.30
N LEU A 103 4.52 0.33 -8.81
CA LEU A 103 3.43 -0.65 -8.81
C LEU A 103 3.62 -1.65 -7.66
N ILE A 104 2.54 -1.85 -6.90
CA ILE A 104 2.42 -2.90 -5.89
C ILE A 104 1.88 -4.15 -6.56
N THR A 105 2.60 -5.28 -6.43
CA THR A 105 2.27 -6.53 -7.13
C THR A 105 2.54 -7.76 -6.28
N ASP A 106 1.70 -8.79 -6.41
CA ASP A 106 2.00 -10.11 -5.85
C ASP A 106 3.13 -10.82 -6.62
N ARG A 107 3.42 -10.37 -7.86
CA ARG A 107 4.36 -10.96 -8.83
C ARG A 107 5.54 -10.03 -9.13
N PRO A 108 6.42 -9.76 -8.15
CA PRO A 108 7.60 -8.91 -8.39
C PRO A 108 8.53 -9.51 -9.45
N ASP A 109 8.57 -10.84 -9.58
CA ASP A 109 9.29 -11.56 -10.64
C ASP A 109 8.82 -11.15 -12.05
N LEU A 110 7.49 -11.08 -12.24
CA LEU A 110 6.88 -10.71 -13.51
C LEU A 110 7.06 -9.21 -13.79
N LEU A 111 6.86 -8.35 -12.79
CA LEU A 111 7.03 -6.91 -12.94
C LEU A 111 8.46 -6.54 -13.32
N GLN A 112 9.47 -7.17 -12.72
CA GLN A 112 10.86 -6.95 -13.08
C GLN A 112 11.14 -7.33 -14.54
N ARG A 113 10.55 -8.43 -15.01
CA ARG A 113 10.63 -8.81 -16.43
C ARG A 113 10.00 -7.75 -17.33
N VAL A 114 8.78 -7.31 -17.00
CA VAL A 114 8.08 -6.27 -17.76
C VAL A 114 8.90 -4.97 -17.81
N LEU A 115 9.46 -4.53 -16.68
CA LEU A 115 10.27 -3.31 -16.63
C LEU A 115 11.56 -3.42 -17.45
N ARG A 116 12.22 -4.58 -17.49
CA ARG A 116 13.37 -4.77 -18.39
C ARG A 116 12.96 -4.57 -19.85
N GLU A 117 11.87 -5.22 -20.27
CA GLU A 117 11.37 -5.12 -21.64
C GLU A 117 10.90 -3.69 -22.00
N GLU A 118 10.26 -2.96 -21.07
CA GLU A 118 9.85 -1.57 -21.30
C GLU A 118 11.06 -0.60 -21.29
N ARG A 119 12.08 -0.84 -20.44
CA ARG A 119 13.32 -0.03 -20.41
C ARG A 119 14.13 -0.14 -21.70
N GLU A 120 14.13 -1.30 -22.35
CA GLU A 120 14.79 -1.51 -23.66
C GLU A 120 14.12 -0.70 -24.78
N ARG A 121 12.83 -0.40 -24.64
CA ARG A 121 12.02 0.35 -25.62
C ARG A 121 11.98 1.85 -25.32
N ALA A 122 12.20 2.24 -24.07
CA ALA A 122 12.08 3.62 -23.61
C ALA A 122 13.23 4.50 -24.09
N THR A 123 12.93 5.78 -24.34
CA THR A 123 13.90 6.82 -24.72
C THR A 123 13.70 8.07 -23.87
N GLY A 124 14.73 8.91 -23.75
CA GLY A 124 14.65 10.17 -23.01
C GLY A 124 14.14 10.01 -21.57
N ASP A 125 13.22 10.89 -21.18
CA ASP A 125 12.67 11.01 -19.83
C ASP A 125 11.99 9.73 -19.33
N ASP A 126 11.36 8.95 -20.22
CA ASP A 126 10.74 7.67 -19.86
C ASP A 126 11.78 6.66 -19.36
N ARG A 127 12.99 6.66 -19.93
CA ARG A 127 14.05 5.75 -19.48
C ARG A 127 14.52 6.10 -18.07
N GLU A 128 14.63 7.39 -17.75
CA GLU A 128 15.00 7.85 -16.41
C GLU A 128 13.90 7.52 -15.39
N ARG A 129 12.63 7.81 -15.73
CA ARG A 129 11.48 7.45 -14.89
C ARG A 129 11.44 5.95 -14.60
N LEU A 130 11.58 5.11 -15.63
CA LEU A 130 11.60 3.66 -15.46
C LEU A 130 12.79 3.15 -14.66
N ALA A 131 13.93 3.85 -14.64
CA ALA A 131 15.07 3.49 -13.80
C ALA A 131 14.81 3.72 -12.31
N LYS A 132 13.94 4.68 -11.97
CA LYS A 132 13.53 5.02 -10.60
C LYS A 132 12.21 4.36 -10.17
N PHE A 133 11.62 3.53 -11.04
CA PHE A 133 10.32 2.90 -10.83
C PHE A 133 10.30 2.07 -9.53
N ASP A 134 9.28 2.29 -8.70
CA ASP A 134 9.11 1.56 -7.45
C ASP A 134 8.46 0.19 -7.70
N VAL A 135 9.27 -0.87 -7.58
CA VAL A 135 8.82 -2.27 -7.62
C VAL A 135 8.50 -2.70 -6.20
N SER A 136 7.21 -2.69 -5.87
CA SER A 136 6.74 -3.00 -4.52
C SER A 136 6.19 -4.42 -4.43
N ALA A 137 6.86 -5.27 -3.64
CA ALA A 137 6.48 -6.66 -3.45
C ALA A 137 5.34 -6.76 -2.43
N HIS A 138 4.10 -6.91 -2.90
CA HIS A 138 2.90 -7.00 -2.08
C HIS A 138 2.98 -8.19 -1.11
N ARG A 139 2.98 -7.91 0.19
CA ARG A 139 3.18 -8.87 1.29
C ARG A 139 4.46 -9.70 1.16
N GLY A 140 5.49 -9.09 0.59
CA GLY A 140 6.76 -9.72 0.20
C GLY A 140 6.76 -10.42 -1.17
N GLY A 141 5.65 -10.45 -1.90
CA GLY A 141 5.51 -11.24 -3.14
C GLY A 141 4.64 -12.46 -2.90
N ARG A 142 3.43 -12.20 -2.40
CA ARG A 142 2.44 -13.19 -1.95
C ARG A 142 2.09 -14.28 -2.95
N ARG A 143 2.22 -14.05 -4.27
CA ARG A 143 2.01 -15.12 -5.26
C ARG A 143 3.17 -16.10 -5.33
N LEU A 144 4.36 -15.75 -4.85
CA LEU A 144 5.55 -16.60 -4.90
C LEU A 144 5.69 -17.44 -3.63
N ARG A 145 5.45 -16.85 -2.46
CA ARG A 145 5.58 -17.50 -1.15
C ARG A 145 4.45 -17.03 -0.20
N PRO A 146 4.11 -17.80 0.86
CA PRO A 146 3.09 -17.42 1.86
C PRO A 146 3.26 -16.00 2.39
N GLU A 147 2.19 -15.21 2.30
CA GLU A 147 2.19 -13.76 2.53
C GLU A 147 2.61 -13.32 3.94
N ASN A 148 3.20 -12.13 4.05
CA ASN A 148 3.59 -11.50 5.32
C ASN A 148 4.48 -12.40 6.21
N THR A 149 5.33 -13.24 5.59
CA THR A 149 6.28 -14.12 6.29
C THR A 149 7.71 -13.81 5.89
N LEU A 150 8.69 -14.20 6.70
CA LEU A 150 10.11 -14.01 6.32
C LEU A 150 10.45 -14.62 4.96
N PRO A 151 10.00 -15.85 4.63
CA PRO A 151 10.13 -16.41 3.30
C PRO A 151 9.56 -15.53 2.18
N SER A 152 8.36 -14.94 2.34
CA SER A 152 7.87 -14.03 1.30
C SER A 152 8.72 -12.78 1.18
N PHE A 153 9.12 -12.14 2.27
CA PHE A 153 10.02 -10.99 2.22
C PHE A 153 11.35 -11.33 1.55
N GLU A 154 11.94 -12.49 1.84
CA GLU A 154 13.11 -13.00 1.12
C GLU A 154 12.84 -13.07 -0.39
N GLY A 155 11.61 -13.43 -0.79
CA GLY A 155 11.20 -13.58 -2.19
C GLY A 155 11.21 -12.26 -2.91
N GLY A 156 10.64 -11.22 -2.31
CA GLY A 156 10.71 -9.85 -2.82
C GLY A 156 12.15 -9.36 -2.94
N LEU A 157 12.99 -9.61 -1.94
CA LEU A 157 14.42 -9.24 -1.97
C LEU A 157 15.17 -9.99 -3.07
N ASP A 158 14.89 -11.28 -3.24
CA ASP A 158 15.50 -12.12 -4.28
C ASP A 158 15.16 -11.65 -5.69
N GLN A 159 14.00 -11.00 -5.87
CA GLN A 159 13.57 -10.35 -7.11
C GLN A 159 14.05 -8.89 -7.24
N LEU A 160 14.92 -8.42 -6.33
CA LEU A 160 15.44 -7.05 -6.31
C LEU A 160 14.34 -5.98 -6.27
N SER A 161 13.25 -6.25 -5.54
CA SER A 161 12.20 -5.25 -5.32
C SER A 161 12.76 -4.01 -4.64
N SER A 162 12.29 -2.84 -5.06
CA SER A 162 12.66 -1.54 -4.50
C SER A 162 12.05 -1.34 -3.11
N SER A 163 10.88 -1.92 -2.89
CA SER A 163 10.18 -1.90 -1.60
C SER A 163 9.53 -3.25 -1.28
N LEU A 164 9.48 -3.56 0.01
CA LEU A 164 8.68 -4.65 0.55
C LEU A 164 7.40 -4.04 1.11
N GLU A 165 6.26 -4.41 0.53
CA GLU A 165 4.97 -4.02 1.06
C GLU A 165 4.49 -5.09 2.05
N THR A 166 3.86 -4.65 3.13
CA THR A 166 3.33 -5.53 4.17
C THR A 166 2.20 -4.86 4.92
N ASP A 167 1.42 -5.66 5.61
CA ASP A 167 0.38 -5.22 6.52
C ASP A 167 0.84 -5.27 7.97
N SER A 168 0.24 -4.45 8.83
CA SER A 168 0.48 -4.48 10.27
C SER A 168 -0.80 -4.47 11.10
N GLY A 169 -0.71 -5.00 12.32
CA GLY A 169 -1.68 -4.89 13.41
C GLY A 169 -0.99 -4.55 14.73
N VAL A 170 -1.75 -4.29 15.80
CA VAL A 170 -1.20 -4.01 17.14
C VAL A 170 -1.59 -5.13 18.11
N ALA A 171 -0.57 -5.78 18.67
CA ALA A 171 -0.71 -6.83 19.68
C ALA A 171 -0.91 -6.26 21.10
N THR A 172 -1.27 -7.14 22.05
CA THR A 172 -1.52 -6.74 23.46
C THR A 172 -0.29 -6.19 24.18
N ASP A 173 0.91 -6.52 23.70
CA ASP A 173 2.20 -6.01 24.17
C ASP A 173 2.64 -4.74 23.44
N HIS A 174 1.74 -4.07 22.72
CA HIS A 174 1.99 -2.85 21.94
C HIS A 174 3.10 -2.99 20.90
N VAL A 175 3.19 -4.18 20.29
CA VAL A 175 4.10 -4.46 19.18
C VAL A 175 3.30 -4.48 17.87
N SER A 176 3.87 -3.86 16.83
CA SER A 176 3.33 -3.93 15.46
C SER A 176 3.62 -5.30 14.84
N THR A 177 2.65 -6.21 14.86
CA THR A 177 2.72 -7.53 14.21
C THR A 177 2.48 -7.42 12.72
N LEU A 178 3.05 -8.31 11.90
CA LEU A 178 2.85 -8.31 10.45
C LEU A 178 1.76 -9.31 10.04
N TRP A 179 0.59 -8.80 9.68
CA TRP A 179 -0.50 -9.61 9.15
C TRP A 179 -1.58 -8.76 8.48
N HIS A 180 -2.25 -9.30 7.46
CA HIS A 180 -3.24 -8.59 6.66
C HIS A 180 -4.60 -8.41 7.34
N ASP A 181 -5.13 -9.49 7.90
CA ASP A 181 -6.45 -9.46 8.53
C ASP A 181 -6.32 -9.03 9.99
N GLN A 182 -7.43 -8.68 10.64
CA GLN A 182 -7.44 -8.36 12.07
C GLN A 182 -7.14 -9.57 12.98
N PHE A 183 -7.01 -10.76 12.41
CA PHE A 183 -6.74 -12.03 13.07
C PHE A 183 -5.81 -12.87 12.19
N TYR A 184 -5.05 -13.79 12.79
CA TYR A 184 -4.27 -14.76 12.01
C TYR A 184 -5.23 -15.66 11.23
N ASN A 185 -5.22 -15.58 9.89
CA ASN A 185 -6.26 -16.19 9.07
C ASN A 185 -6.11 -17.73 9.04
N PRO A 186 -7.12 -18.52 9.45
CA PRO A 186 -7.06 -19.99 9.41
C PRO A 186 -6.87 -20.58 8.02
N GLU A 187 -7.19 -19.87 6.94
CA GLU A 187 -6.91 -20.31 5.57
C GLU A 187 -5.43 -20.18 5.19
N SER A 188 -4.67 -19.32 5.89
CA SER A 188 -3.25 -19.07 5.66
C SER A 188 -2.35 -19.65 6.77
N CYS A 189 -2.87 -19.76 7.98
CA CYS A 189 -2.15 -20.18 9.18
C CYS A 189 -2.73 -21.44 9.82
N ARG A 190 -1.86 -22.12 10.56
CA ARG A 190 -2.18 -23.24 11.44
C ARG A 190 -1.56 -23.01 12.81
N ARG A 191 -2.05 -23.72 13.82
CA ARG A 191 -1.42 -23.72 15.13
C ARG A 191 -0.18 -24.62 15.12
N ALA A 192 0.87 -24.19 15.80
CA ALA A 192 2.14 -24.90 15.89
C ALA A 192 2.01 -26.23 16.66
N ASP A 193 1.08 -26.30 17.61
CA ASP A 193 0.74 -27.51 18.39
C ASP A 193 -0.10 -28.53 17.62
N GLY A 194 -0.53 -28.21 16.40
CA GLY A 194 -1.39 -29.06 15.56
C GLY A 194 -2.88 -29.04 15.96
N ALA A 195 -3.28 -28.24 16.94
CA ALA A 195 -4.69 -28.09 17.29
C ALA A 195 -5.49 -27.47 16.13
N GLU A 196 -6.75 -27.85 16.01
CA GLU A 196 -7.66 -27.36 14.98
C GLU A 196 -7.79 -25.83 15.07
N TYR A 197 -7.70 -25.16 13.91
CA TYR A 197 -7.80 -23.72 13.80
C TYR A 197 -8.76 -23.35 12.67
N THR A 198 -9.85 -22.67 13.03
CA THR A 198 -10.99 -22.35 12.16
C THR A 198 -11.38 -20.89 12.34
N MET A 199 -12.32 -20.42 11.53
CA MET A 199 -12.84 -19.06 11.66
C MET A 199 -13.56 -18.85 13.00
N GLU A 200 -14.24 -19.86 13.53
CA GLU A 200 -14.98 -19.79 14.79
C GLU A 200 -14.07 -19.58 16.00
N ASN A 201 -12.87 -20.15 15.98
CA ASN A 201 -11.88 -20.05 17.06
C ASN A 201 -10.68 -19.16 16.71
N ARG A 202 -10.83 -18.29 15.71
CA ARG A 202 -9.80 -17.34 15.27
C ARG A 202 -9.32 -16.45 16.42
N VAL A 203 -8.03 -16.10 16.39
CA VAL A 203 -7.41 -15.20 17.37
C VAL A 203 -7.11 -13.86 16.73
N TYR A 204 -7.72 -12.80 17.25
CA TYR A 204 -7.44 -11.43 16.81
C TYR A 204 -6.04 -10.99 17.23
N LEU A 205 -5.41 -10.16 16.40
CA LEU A 205 -4.10 -9.59 16.69
C LEU A 205 -4.13 -8.81 18.01
N SER A 206 -5.24 -8.12 18.30
CA SER A 206 -5.46 -7.36 19.54
C SER A 206 -5.64 -8.21 20.80
N ASP A 207 -5.77 -9.54 20.67
CA ASP A 207 -6.10 -10.44 21.78
C ASP A 207 -4.91 -11.34 22.19
N ILE A 208 -3.75 -11.19 21.53
CA ILE A 208 -2.54 -11.97 21.77
C ILE A 208 -1.31 -11.06 21.76
N SER A 209 -0.28 -11.42 22.52
CA SER A 209 1.02 -10.73 22.46
C SER A 209 1.76 -11.11 21.17
N SER A 210 2.65 -10.24 20.67
CA SER A 210 3.47 -10.59 19.50
C SER A 210 4.36 -11.81 19.79
N VAL A 211 4.85 -11.95 21.02
CA VAL A 211 5.69 -13.08 21.44
C VAL A 211 4.91 -14.39 21.40
N ASP A 212 3.69 -14.42 21.92
CA ASP A 212 2.87 -15.63 21.94
C ASP A 212 2.35 -15.98 20.55
N ALA A 213 2.03 -14.98 19.73
CA ALA A 213 1.67 -15.19 18.34
C ALA A 213 2.79 -15.92 17.57
N GLY A 214 4.04 -15.47 17.71
CA GLY A 214 5.20 -16.11 17.09
C GLY A 214 5.48 -17.54 17.58
N LYS A 215 4.92 -17.95 18.73
CA LYS A 215 4.98 -19.34 19.23
C LYS A 215 3.75 -20.17 18.88
N THR A 216 2.65 -19.52 18.52
CA THR A 216 1.35 -20.16 18.33
C THR A 216 1.07 -20.43 16.86
N PHE A 217 1.39 -19.50 15.97
CA PHE A 217 0.96 -19.53 14.57
C PHE A 217 2.11 -19.75 13.60
N ILE A 218 1.90 -20.68 12.68
CA ILE A 218 2.74 -20.89 11.49
C ILE A 218 1.87 -20.65 10.26
N CYS A 219 2.26 -19.70 9.42
CA CYS A 219 1.49 -19.20 8.28
C CYS A 219 2.07 -19.70 6.96
N ASP A 220 2.04 -21.02 6.77
CA ASP A 220 2.67 -21.74 5.66
C ASP A 220 1.67 -22.33 4.64
N LYS A 221 0.37 -22.05 4.76
CA LYS A 221 -0.64 -22.60 3.83
C LYS A 221 -0.59 -21.87 2.48
N LEU A 222 -0.79 -22.64 1.41
CA LEU A 222 -0.78 -22.11 0.05
C LEU A 222 -2.17 -21.62 -0.36
N ARG A 223 -2.29 -20.31 -0.58
CA ARG A 223 -3.49 -19.66 -1.12
C ARG A 223 -3.54 -19.74 -2.65
N PHE A 224 -2.37 -19.82 -3.29
CA PHE A 224 -2.21 -19.85 -4.74
C PHE A 224 -1.35 -21.05 -5.17
N PRO A 225 -1.80 -22.30 -4.93
CA PRO A 225 -0.93 -23.48 -5.04
C PRO A 225 -0.34 -23.74 -6.44
N LEU A 226 -0.82 -23.06 -7.48
CA LEU A 226 -0.24 -23.12 -8.83
C LEU A 226 0.97 -22.20 -9.03
N ASP A 227 1.04 -21.08 -8.28
CA ASP A 227 2.09 -20.06 -8.42
C ASP A 227 2.99 -19.98 -7.18
N GLN A 228 2.49 -20.42 -6.02
CA GLN A 228 3.07 -20.20 -4.70
C GLN A 228 3.69 -21.48 -4.16
N SER A 229 4.86 -21.35 -3.53
CA SER A 229 5.56 -22.45 -2.85
C SER A 229 5.86 -22.09 -1.40
N ASN A 230 5.79 -23.09 -0.51
CA ASN A 230 6.23 -23.01 0.88
C ASN A 230 7.49 -23.88 1.14
N ASP A 231 8.20 -24.25 0.07
CA ASP A 231 9.46 -24.98 0.17
C ASP A 231 10.55 -24.09 0.77
N LEU A 232 11.02 -24.47 1.96
CA LEU A 232 12.08 -23.77 2.69
C LEU A 232 13.43 -23.80 1.97
N SER A 233 13.66 -24.71 1.02
CA SER A 233 14.87 -24.72 0.19
C SER A 233 14.98 -23.45 -0.67
N LEU A 234 13.85 -22.80 -0.96
CA LEU A 234 13.78 -21.54 -1.69
C LEU A 234 14.01 -20.32 -0.78
N SER A 235 14.09 -20.48 0.54
CA SER A 235 14.23 -19.38 1.51
C SER A 235 15.36 -19.64 2.53
N PRO A 236 16.60 -19.91 2.07
CA PRO A 236 17.71 -20.27 2.95
C PRO A 236 18.06 -19.19 3.97
N VAL A 237 17.88 -17.89 3.63
CA VAL A 237 18.19 -16.79 4.55
C VAL A 237 17.17 -16.76 5.69
N SER A 238 15.89 -16.96 5.39
CA SER A 238 14.80 -17.04 6.37
C SER A 238 15.00 -18.22 7.30
N VAL A 239 15.44 -19.37 6.78
CA VAL A 239 15.79 -20.54 7.61
C VAL A 239 16.95 -20.23 8.55
N ALA A 240 18.03 -19.62 8.03
CA ALA A 240 19.19 -19.26 8.83
C ALA A 240 18.86 -18.21 9.90
N PHE A 241 18.06 -17.20 9.56
CA PHE A 241 17.58 -16.18 10.48
C PHE A 241 16.67 -16.77 11.55
N ALA A 242 15.66 -17.57 11.18
CA ALA A 242 14.74 -18.19 12.12
C ALA A 242 15.49 -19.03 13.17
N LYS A 243 16.52 -19.78 12.73
CA LYS A 243 17.40 -20.52 13.65
C LYS A 243 18.18 -19.60 14.59
N LYS A 244 18.72 -18.49 14.07
CA LYS A 244 19.47 -17.51 14.86
C LYS A 244 18.60 -16.76 15.88
N ASP A 245 17.38 -16.40 15.47
CA ASP A 245 16.42 -15.63 16.26
C ASP A 245 15.61 -16.50 17.23
N GLY A 246 15.74 -17.83 17.15
CA GLY A 246 15.01 -18.77 18.00
C GLY A 246 13.53 -18.89 17.65
N MET A 247 13.15 -18.61 16.39
CA MET A 247 11.80 -18.78 15.91
C MET A 247 11.43 -20.27 15.82
N ILE A 248 10.17 -20.60 16.10
CA ILE A 248 9.68 -21.99 15.98
C ILE A 248 9.65 -22.49 14.53
N ASN A 249 9.56 -21.57 13.57
CA ASN A 249 9.47 -21.83 12.14
C ASN A 249 9.74 -20.53 11.35
N PRO A 250 10.34 -20.56 10.14
CA PRO A 250 10.48 -19.37 9.29
C PRO A 250 9.14 -18.71 8.88
N TYR A 251 8.06 -19.49 8.83
CA TYR A 251 6.70 -18.99 8.59
C TYR A 251 5.95 -18.62 9.87
N ALA A 252 6.61 -18.58 11.02
CA ALA A 252 5.95 -18.16 12.26
C ALA A 252 5.50 -16.69 12.15
N ALA A 253 4.40 -16.36 12.83
CA ALA A 253 3.95 -14.98 12.95
C ALA A 253 5.11 -14.06 13.40
N THR A 254 5.27 -12.93 12.73
CA THR A 254 6.41 -12.03 12.89
C THR A 254 5.95 -10.59 13.13
N ASN A 255 6.89 -9.67 13.35
CA ASN A 255 6.62 -8.27 13.63
C ASN A 255 7.61 -7.34 12.89
N VAL A 256 7.35 -6.03 12.96
CA VAL A 256 8.14 -4.99 12.28
C VAL A 256 9.62 -5.00 12.69
N ASP A 257 9.93 -5.16 13.98
CA ASP A 257 11.32 -5.26 14.47
C ASP A 257 12.05 -6.48 13.86
N GLN A 258 11.40 -7.64 13.88
CA GLN A 258 11.93 -8.86 13.28
C GLN A 258 12.19 -8.71 11.78
N LEU A 259 11.30 -8.02 11.05
CA LEU A 259 11.49 -7.74 9.63
C LEU A 259 12.74 -6.87 9.38
N PHE A 260 12.94 -5.81 10.15
CA PHE A 260 14.12 -4.94 10.00
C PHE A 260 15.41 -5.73 10.25
N ARG A 261 15.47 -6.49 11.36
CA ARG A 261 16.62 -7.34 11.67
C ARG A 261 16.84 -8.45 10.65
N PHE A 262 15.77 -8.98 10.06
CA PHE A 262 15.84 -9.96 8.99
C PHE A 262 16.48 -9.38 7.73
N VAL A 263 16.09 -8.18 7.31
CA VAL A 263 16.69 -7.53 6.13
C VAL A 263 18.17 -7.22 6.36
N ASP A 264 18.54 -6.74 7.55
CA ASP A 264 19.95 -6.55 7.89
C ASP A 264 20.73 -7.88 7.85
N PHE A 265 20.13 -8.95 8.37
CA PHE A 265 20.71 -10.29 8.29
C PHE A 265 20.86 -10.77 6.84
N TYR A 266 19.86 -10.53 5.98
CA TYR A 266 19.91 -10.85 4.55
C TYR A 266 21.07 -10.14 3.86
N VAL A 267 21.27 -8.85 4.14
CA VAL A 267 22.42 -8.09 3.62
C VAL A 267 23.74 -8.74 4.05
N GLN A 268 23.89 -9.11 5.32
CA GLN A 268 25.12 -9.76 5.80
C GLN A 268 25.29 -11.18 5.24
N TYR A 269 24.21 -11.93 5.05
CA TYR A 269 24.24 -13.27 4.47
C TYR A 269 24.92 -13.28 3.10
N TYR A 270 24.63 -12.29 2.26
CA TYR A 270 25.22 -12.15 0.92
C TYR A 270 26.52 -11.33 0.89
N ARG A 271 26.80 -10.45 1.85
CA ARG A 271 28.09 -9.73 1.89
C ARG A 271 29.22 -10.59 2.45
N THR A 272 28.96 -11.29 3.55
CA THR A 272 30.01 -11.95 4.35
C THR A 272 29.65 -13.37 4.77
N GLY A 273 28.36 -13.73 4.72
CA GLY A 273 27.84 -15.03 5.14
C GLY A 273 27.96 -16.15 4.09
N GLU A 274 27.10 -17.16 4.23
CA GLU A 274 27.11 -18.38 3.40
C GLU A 274 26.77 -18.09 1.93
N GLY A 275 25.92 -17.10 1.66
CA GLY A 275 25.49 -16.73 0.31
C GLY A 275 26.51 -15.92 -0.49
N ARG A 276 27.64 -15.50 0.09
CA ARG A 276 28.57 -14.52 -0.52
C ARG A 276 29.18 -14.94 -1.85
N HIS A 277 29.22 -16.23 -2.13
CA HIS A 277 29.82 -16.79 -3.36
C HIS A 277 28.81 -17.00 -4.49
N LEU A 278 27.53 -16.75 -4.22
CA LEU A 278 26.49 -16.89 -5.23
C LEU A 278 26.61 -15.75 -6.27
N PRO A 279 26.37 -16.03 -7.57
CA PRO A 279 26.47 -15.02 -8.62
C PRO A 279 25.66 -13.75 -8.35
N GLU A 280 24.48 -13.90 -7.73
CA GLU A 280 23.55 -12.84 -7.42
C GLU A 280 23.82 -12.10 -6.09
N ALA A 281 24.80 -12.56 -5.30
CA ALA A 281 25.04 -12.09 -3.93
C ALA A 281 25.25 -10.56 -3.86
N LYS A 282 26.07 -10.01 -4.76
CA LYS A 282 26.35 -8.57 -4.80
C LYS A 282 25.07 -7.77 -5.05
N ALA A 283 24.30 -8.13 -6.08
CA ALA A 283 23.08 -7.42 -6.43
C ALA A 283 22.02 -7.49 -5.31
N ARG A 284 21.84 -8.68 -4.72
CA ARG A 284 20.94 -8.89 -3.58
C ARG A 284 21.32 -8.04 -2.37
N ALA A 285 22.60 -8.05 -1.99
CA ALA A 285 23.09 -7.27 -0.85
C ALA A 285 23.00 -5.75 -1.09
N GLU A 286 23.34 -5.28 -2.28
CA GLU A 286 23.27 -3.85 -2.64
C GLU A 286 21.80 -3.36 -2.65
N ASN A 287 20.89 -4.11 -3.26
CA ASN A 287 19.47 -3.78 -3.26
C ASN A 287 18.87 -3.80 -1.85
N ALA A 288 19.08 -4.89 -1.10
CA ALA A 288 18.51 -5.04 0.25
C ALA A 288 19.05 -4.01 1.26
N ALA A 289 20.25 -3.47 1.05
CA ALA A 289 20.78 -2.39 1.89
C ALA A 289 20.01 -1.06 1.72
N HIS A 290 19.27 -0.92 0.62
CA HIS A 290 18.50 0.28 0.28
C HIS A 290 17.01 0.01 0.10
N VAL A 291 16.55 -1.23 0.28
CA VAL A 291 15.13 -1.56 0.14
C VAL A 291 14.30 -0.72 1.12
N ARG A 292 13.15 -0.23 0.65
CA ARG A 292 12.17 0.46 1.49
C ARG A 292 11.11 -0.50 2.01
N PHE A 293 10.35 -0.08 3.00
CA PHE A 293 9.20 -0.81 3.54
C PHE A 293 7.97 0.05 3.40
N ASN A 294 6.90 -0.46 2.79
CA ASN A 294 5.61 0.21 2.77
C ASN A 294 4.65 -0.59 3.66
N ILE A 295 4.34 -0.06 4.84
CA ILE A 295 3.65 -0.79 5.91
C ILE A 295 2.24 -0.26 6.10
N GLU A 296 1.23 -1.10 5.88
CA GLU A 296 -0.17 -0.73 6.04
C GLU A 296 -0.63 -0.77 7.50
N THR A 297 -1.29 0.28 7.99
CA THR A 297 -2.09 0.18 9.22
C THR A 297 -3.46 -0.43 8.91
N LYS A 298 -3.61 -1.75 9.11
CA LYS A 298 -4.86 -2.49 8.85
C LYS A 298 -5.92 -2.28 9.93
N ILE A 299 -6.45 -1.07 9.97
CA ILE A 299 -7.46 -0.65 10.95
C ILE A 299 -8.91 -0.78 10.45
N MET A 300 -9.12 -0.86 9.13
CA MET A 300 -10.48 -1.01 8.60
C MET A 300 -11.08 -2.36 9.00
N PRO A 301 -12.32 -2.40 9.49
CA PRO A 301 -13.03 -3.65 9.76
C PRO A 301 -13.24 -4.44 8.48
N ASN A 302 -13.16 -5.77 8.60
CA ASN A 302 -13.54 -6.64 7.50
C ASN A 302 -14.99 -6.40 7.11
N LEU A 303 -15.27 -6.40 5.81
CA LEU A 303 -16.64 -6.51 5.33
C LEU A 303 -17.23 -7.84 5.83
N ARG A 304 -18.46 -7.81 6.34
CA ARG A 304 -19.22 -9.03 6.59
C ARG A 304 -19.29 -9.83 5.30
N PRO A 305 -19.17 -11.17 5.35
CA PRO A 305 -19.08 -11.97 4.14
C PRO A 305 -20.33 -11.79 3.26
N LEU A 306 -20.19 -10.97 2.22
CA LEU A 306 -21.04 -10.96 1.03
C LEU A 306 -20.39 -11.83 -0.05
N GLY A 307 -20.03 -13.08 0.31
CA GLY A 307 -19.58 -14.09 -0.66
C GLY A 307 -18.35 -13.72 -1.49
N GLY A 308 -17.35 -13.02 -0.91
CA GLY A 308 -16.09 -12.74 -1.59
C GLY A 308 -16.10 -11.51 -2.52
N MET A 309 -17.13 -10.66 -2.45
CA MET A 309 -17.09 -9.36 -3.15
C MET A 309 -16.12 -8.39 -2.44
N GLN A 310 -15.23 -7.78 -3.24
CA GLN A 310 -14.68 -6.44 -2.95
C GLN A 310 -15.84 -5.47 -2.69
N PHE A 311 -15.58 -4.33 -2.01
CA PHE A 311 -16.59 -3.30 -1.69
C PHE A 311 -17.75 -3.34 -2.68
N PRO A 312 -18.98 -3.70 -2.25
CA PRO A 312 -20.07 -3.89 -3.19
C PRO A 312 -20.17 -2.64 -4.06
N SER A 313 -20.52 -2.81 -5.33
CA SER A 313 -20.80 -1.73 -6.27
C SER A 313 -22.05 -0.99 -5.79
N VAL A 314 -21.91 -0.20 -4.72
CA VAL A 314 -22.94 0.70 -4.19
C VAL A 314 -23.19 1.78 -5.24
N VAL A 315 -24.44 2.22 -5.39
CA VAL A 315 -24.83 3.23 -6.38
C VAL A 315 -24.14 4.57 -6.04
N ARG A 316 -23.76 5.33 -7.07
CA ARG A 316 -23.08 6.63 -6.94
C ARG A 316 -23.89 7.56 -6.01
N GLY A 317 -23.28 7.99 -4.90
CA GLY A 317 -23.89 8.92 -3.92
C GLY A 317 -24.45 8.28 -2.64
N GLU A 318 -24.47 6.94 -2.54
CA GLU A 318 -24.95 6.26 -1.33
C GLU A 318 -23.79 5.93 -0.36
N LYS A 319 -23.99 6.19 0.93
CA LYS A 319 -23.05 5.79 1.99
C LYS A 319 -23.03 4.26 2.09
N ILE A 320 -21.85 3.67 2.26
CA ILE A 320 -21.74 2.24 2.58
C ILE A 320 -22.42 2.00 3.94
N PRO A 321 -23.46 1.16 4.03
CA PRO A 321 -24.14 0.90 5.30
C PRO A 321 -23.17 0.35 6.35
N LYS A 322 -23.19 0.89 7.57
CA LYS A 322 -22.27 0.48 8.66
C LYS A 322 -22.45 -0.99 9.04
N GLU A 323 -23.64 -1.52 8.79
CA GLU A 323 -24.05 -2.90 9.03
C GLU A 323 -23.32 -3.90 8.12
N LEU A 324 -22.73 -3.44 7.01
CA LEU A 324 -21.90 -4.26 6.14
C LEU A 324 -20.51 -4.53 6.70
N PHE A 325 -20.09 -3.82 7.75
CA PHE A 325 -18.82 -4.07 8.42
C PHE A 325 -19.01 -4.99 9.62
N ALA A 326 -18.05 -5.90 9.82
CA ALA A 326 -17.91 -6.61 11.09
C ALA A 326 -17.52 -5.59 12.19
N PRO A 327 -17.75 -5.90 13.48
CA PRO A 327 -17.15 -5.13 14.56
C PRO A 327 -15.64 -4.99 14.33
N ASN A 328 -15.10 -3.80 14.55
CA ASN A 328 -13.67 -3.56 14.42
C ASN A 328 -12.96 -4.15 15.66
N HIS A 329 -12.03 -5.08 15.43
CA HIS A 329 -11.22 -5.74 16.46
C HIS A 329 -9.77 -5.26 16.37
N THR A 330 -9.59 -3.94 16.41
CA THR A 330 -8.27 -3.28 16.39
C THR A 330 -8.24 -2.16 17.43
N VAL A 331 -7.05 -1.67 17.74
CA VAL A 331 -6.89 -0.42 18.50
C VAL A 331 -7.33 0.79 17.65
N GLY A 332 -7.63 1.91 18.29
CA GLY A 332 -7.99 3.16 17.59
C GLY A 332 -6.85 3.74 16.74
N PRO A 333 -7.15 4.65 15.79
CA PRO A 333 -6.18 5.14 14.80
C PRO A 333 -4.95 5.80 15.41
N GLU A 334 -5.12 6.55 16.52
CA GLU A 334 -4.01 7.18 17.22
C GLU A 334 -3.01 6.16 17.78
N VAL A 335 -3.52 5.17 18.53
CA VAL A 335 -2.68 4.11 19.12
C VAL A 335 -2.02 3.29 18.03
N PHE A 336 -2.74 2.99 16.95
CA PHE A 336 -2.21 2.23 15.82
C PHE A 336 -1.03 2.95 15.16
N ALA A 337 -1.25 4.20 14.75
CA ALA A 337 -0.24 5.02 14.09
C ALA A 337 0.97 5.26 15.01
N ASP A 338 0.73 5.64 16.27
CA ASP A 338 1.79 5.91 17.25
C ASP A 338 2.64 4.65 17.54
N THR A 339 2.02 3.46 17.57
CA THR A 339 2.75 2.20 17.79
C THR A 339 3.68 1.86 16.63
N LEU A 340 3.17 1.95 15.40
CA LEU A 340 3.96 1.66 14.19
C LEU A 340 5.06 2.70 13.98
N ALA A 341 4.69 3.99 13.95
CA ALA A 341 5.64 5.09 13.75
C ALA A 341 6.67 5.19 14.88
N GLY A 342 6.26 4.95 16.13
CA GLY A 342 7.16 4.85 17.27
C GLY A 342 8.16 3.70 17.13
N THR A 343 7.75 2.57 16.55
CA THR A 343 8.67 1.46 16.25
C THR A 343 9.69 1.87 15.17
N ILE A 344 9.23 2.50 14.08
CA ILE A 344 10.10 2.99 13.01
C ILE A 344 11.15 3.96 13.56
N ALA A 345 10.74 4.93 14.37
CA ALA A 345 11.64 5.92 14.97
C ALA A 345 12.66 5.30 15.93
N ARG A 346 12.25 4.31 16.75
CA ARG A 346 13.17 3.58 17.64
C ARG A 346 14.26 2.81 16.89
N HIS A 347 13.99 2.42 15.64
CA HIS A 347 14.95 1.73 14.79
C HIS A 347 15.73 2.67 13.85
N HIS A 348 15.45 3.98 13.88
CA HIS A 348 16.01 4.96 12.94
C HIS A 348 15.73 4.61 11.48
N MET A 349 14.50 4.17 11.20
CA MET A 349 14.07 3.68 9.88
C MET A 349 13.17 4.66 9.13
N GLU A 350 13.08 5.92 9.55
CA GLU A 350 12.24 6.95 8.94
C GLU A 350 12.56 7.18 7.46
N ASP A 351 13.84 7.09 7.07
CA ASP A 351 14.28 7.23 5.67
C ASP A 351 14.05 5.96 4.82
N ARG A 352 13.63 4.85 5.45
CA ARG A 352 13.43 3.55 4.79
C ARG A 352 11.99 3.06 4.85
N VAL A 353 11.13 3.67 5.66
CA VAL A 353 9.76 3.19 5.88
C VAL A 353 8.77 4.26 5.47
N GLU A 354 7.77 3.83 4.72
CA GLU A 354 6.59 4.57 4.30
C GLU A 354 5.37 3.91 4.98
N ILE A 355 4.40 4.70 5.44
CA ILE A 355 3.17 4.17 6.07
C ILE A 355 2.00 4.39 5.12
N GLN A 356 1.23 3.33 4.85
CA GLN A 356 0.04 3.39 4.03
C GLN A 356 -1.23 3.06 4.84
N SER A 357 -2.37 3.60 4.41
CA SER A 357 -3.67 3.22 4.99
C SER A 357 -4.85 3.65 4.14
N PHE A 358 -5.94 2.89 4.24
CA PHE A 358 -7.27 3.36 3.83
C PHE A 358 -7.93 4.26 4.87
N ASP A 359 -7.47 4.25 6.11
CA ASP A 359 -7.93 5.13 7.17
C ASP A 359 -7.02 6.34 7.26
N PHE A 360 -7.41 7.43 6.60
CA PHE A 360 -6.57 8.62 6.48
C PHE A 360 -6.31 9.31 7.81
N ARG A 361 -7.04 8.95 8.87
CA ARG A 361 -6.79 9.45 10.23
C ARG A 361 -5.46 8.91 10.77
N THR A 362 -5.06 7.68 10.41
CA THR A 362 -3.73 7.18 10.81
C THR A 362 -2.63 7.92 10.08
N LEU A 363 -2.84 8.25 8.80
CA LEU A 363 -1.86 8.98 7.98
C LEU A 363 -1.68 10.43 8.46
N GLN A 364 -2.76 11.17 8.72
CA GLN A 364 -2.65 12.51 9.29
C GLN A 364 -1.94 12.49 10.66
N ARG A 365 -2.23 11.48 11.50
CA ARG A 365 -1.53 11.30 12.77
C ARG A 365 -0.01 11.09 12.58
N VAL A 366 0.39 10.37 11.54
CA VAL A 366 1.80 10.19 11.18
C VAL A 366 2.41 11.52 10.73
N GLU A 367 1.74 12.26 9.85
CA GLU A 367 2.20 13.57 9.36
C GLU A 367 2.38 14.59 10.49
N GLU A 368 1.47 14.60 11.46
CA GLU A 368 1.51 15.51 12.62
C GLU A 368 2.68 15.24 13.57
N LYS A 369 3.01 13.97 13.81
CA LYS A 369 3.95 13.57 14.88
C LYS A 369 5.27 13.03 14.39
N PHE A 370 5.31 12.51 13.18
CA PHE A 370 6.45 11.86 12.57
C PHE A 370 6.62 12.35 11.12
N PRO A 371 6.76 13.67 10.89
CA PRO A 371 6.66 14.30 9.57
C PRO A 371 7.68 13.79 8.53
N ASN A 372 8.77 13.17 8.98
CA ASN A 372 9.79 12.59 8.09
C ASN A 372 9.41 11.23 7.51
N ILE A 373 8.38 10.56 8.06
CA ILE A 373 7.88 9.28 7.54
C ILE A 373 6.88 9.57 6.40
N PRO A 374 7.15 9.14 5.15
CA PRO A 374 6.23 9.36 4.05
C PRO A 374 4.91 8.61 4.22
N THR A 375 3.82 9.21 3.75
CA THR A 375 2.45 8.65 3.83
C THR A 375 1.89 8.26 2.46
N PHE A 376 1.19 7.13 2.41
CA PHE A 376 0.56 6.56 1.22
C PHE A 376 -0.94 6.42 1.44
N TYR A 377 -1.71 7.25 0.74
CA TYR A 377 -3.16 7.29 0.82
C TYR A 377 -3.76 6.20 -0.05
N LEU A 378 -4.19 5.09 0.56
CA LEU A 378 -4.79 3.97 -0.15
C LEU A 378 -6.24 4.29 -0.54
N THR A 379 -6.57 4.04 -1.79
CA THR A 379 -7.93 4.26 -2.31
C THR A 379 -8.38 3.09 -3.16
N GLN A 380 -9.63 2.67 -3.01
CA GLN A 380 -10.21 1.59 -3.81
C GLN A 380 -11.36 2.06 -4.71
N ASP A 381 -12.22 2.91 -4.17
CA ASP A 381 -13.36 3.51 -4.86
C ASP A 381 -13.53 4.92 -4.29
N ALA A 382 -13.97 5.88 -5.12
CA ALA A 382 -14.26 7.26 -4.68
C ALA A 382 -15.31 7.32 -3.55
N LYS A 383 -16.11 6.27 -3.35
CA LYS A 383 -17.03 6.14 -2.21
C LYS A 383 -16.34 6.16 -0.85
N LEU A 384 -15.09 5.70 -0.77
CA LEU A 384 -14.31 5.76 0.46
C LEU A 384 -14.29 7.19 1.01
N PHE A 385 -14.26 8.19 0.12
CA PHE A 385 -14.16 9.61 0.48
C PHE A 385 -15.37 10.19 1.21
N TYR A 386 -16.46 9.42 1.34
CA TYR A 386 -17.68 9.81 2.05
C TYR A 386 -17.81 9.12 3.43
N THR A 387 -16.81 8.30 3.81
CA THR A 387 -16.87 7.44 5.00
C THR A 387 -16.17 8.06 6.21
N ASP A 388 -16.38 7.45 7.38
CA ASP A 388 -15.71 7.86 8.62
C ASP A 388 -14.22 7.50 8.70
N PHE A 389 -13.68 6.83 7.66
CA PHE A 389 -12.25 6.52 7.52
C PHE A 389 -11.42 7.72 7.05
N LEU A 390 -12.08 8.80 6.62
CA LEU A 390 -11.42 10.09 6.40
C LEU A 390 -11.60 10.99 7.62
N PRO A 391 -10.63 11.88 7.92
CA PRO A 391 -10.82 13.06 8.75
C PRO A 391 -12.00 13.90 8.26
N GLU A 392 -12.77 14.51 9.17
CA GLU A 392 -14.01 15.22 8.83
C GLU A 392 -13.81 16.31 7.77
N ASN A 393 -12.69 17.03 7.84
CA ASN A 393 -12.33 18.08 6.88
C ASN A 393 -11.98 17.56 5.48
N MET A 394 -11.66 16.27 5.32
CA MET A 394 -11.35 15.66 4.03
C MET A 394 -12.55 14.92 3.42
N ARG A 395 -13.63 14.72 4.17
CA ARG A 395 -14.79 13.97 3.69
C ARG A 395 -15.54 14.76 2.63
N LEU A 396 -15.77 14.13 1.49
CA LEU A 396 -16.68 14.67 0.49
C LEU A 396 -18.12 14.63 1.05
N LYS A 397 -18.90 15.67 0.76
CA LYS A 397 -20.31 15.74 1.14
C LYS A 397 -21.15 15.07 0.05
N SER A 398 -22.04 14.16 0.43
CA SER A 398 -23.06 13.64 -0.48
C SER A 398 -23.99 14.79 -0.85
N ASN A 399 -24.19 15.01 -2.16
CA ASN A 399 -25.18 15.97 -2.67
C ASN A 399 -26.60 15.58 -2.28
#